data_AF-A0AAQ4RP66-F1
#
_entry.id   AF-A0AAQ4RP66-F1
#
_cell.length_a   1.000
_cell.length_b   1.000
_cell.length_c   1.000
_cell.angle_alpha   90.00
_cell.angle_beta   90.00
_cell.angle_gamma   90.00
#
_symmetry.space_group_name_H-M   'P 1'
#
loop_
_entity.id
_entity.type
_entity.pdbx_description
1 polymer ?
#
loop_
_entity_poly.entity_id
_entity_poly.type
_entity_poly.pdbx_seq_one_letter_code
_entity_poly.pdbx_strand_id
1 'polypeptide(L)'
;MSGNQYKGNDVSCCIKYFIFGFNILFWLLGMALVGIGLWAWSEKGVLSNISSITDLGGLDPVWLFMVVGGVMFILGFAGCIGALRENTFLLKFFSVFLGIIFFLELTTGVLAFVFKDWIKDQLNLFINNNIRAYRDDIDLQNLIDFTQEYWECCGAFGADDWNLNIYFNCTDGNPSREKCGVPFSCCTKDPAEDVINTQCGYDIRAKPDSEQKDYINVKGCVPQFEKWLQDNLTLVAGIFIGVALLQIFGICLAQNLVSDIEAVQASW
;
A
#
# COMPACT_ATOMS: atom_id res chain seq x y z
N MET A 1 -32.39 56.29 -8.65
CA MET A 1 -31.81 55.33 -9.61
C MET A 1 -30.70 54.59 -8.88
N SER A 2 -31.00 53.38 -8.42
CA SER A 2 -30.04 52.50 -7.75
C SER A 2 -29.09 51.97 -8.81
N GLY A 3 -27.83 52.39 -8.77
CA GLY A 3 -26.80 51.85 -9.65
C GLY A 3 -26.51 50.42 -9.23
N ASN A 4 -26.98 49.46 -10.02
CA ASN A 4 -26.52 48.08 -9.92
C ASN A 4 -25.01 48.07 -10.18
N GLN A 5 -24.23 47.89 -9.12
CA GLN A 5 -22.85 47.46 -9.19
C GLN A 5 -22.84 46.09 -9.87
N TYR A 6 -22.61 46.07 -11.18
CA TYR A 6 -22.19 44.85 -11.87
C TYR A 6 -20.83 44.47 -11.28
N LYS A 7 -20.83 43.62 -10.25
CA LYS A 7 -19.65 42.82 -9.93
C LYS A 7 -19.39 41.99 -11.19
N GLY A 8 -18.33 42.34 -11.93
CA GLY A 8 -17.82 41.46 -12.97
C GLY A 8 -17.59 40.09 -12.34
N ASN A 9 -17.93 39.02 -13.07
CA ASN A 9 -17.53 37.70 -12.67
C ASN A 9 -16.00 37.67 -12.77
N ASP A 10 -15.32 37.65 -11.62
CA ASP A 10 -13.87 37.52 -11.55
C ASP A 10 -13.54 36.14 -10.96
N VAL A 11 -12.55 35.46 -11.55
CA VAL A 11 -12.08 34.17 -11.04
C VAL A 11 -11.54 34.35 -9.62
N SER A 12 -12.02 33.55 -8.67
CA SER A 12 -11.61 33.65 -7.27
C SER A 12 -10.12 33.29 -7.09
N CYS A 13 -9.28 34.31 -6.96
CA CYS A 13 -7.83 34.20 -6.78
C CYS A 13 -7.43 33.23 -5.66
N CYS A 14 -8.11 33.27 -4.52
CA CYS A 14 -7.86 32.36 -3.39
C CYS A 14 -8.08 30.89 -3.76
N ILE A 15 -9.13 30.58 -4.53
CA ILE A 15 -9.44 29.21 -4.97
C ILE A 15 -8.35 28.73 -5.95
N LYS A 16 -7.95 29.57 -6.90
CA LYS A 16 -6.90 29.26 -7.88
C LYS A 16 -5.58 28.88 -7.21
N TYR A 17 -5.08 29.71 -6.28
CA TYR A 17 -3.83 29.44 -5.59
C TYR A 17 -3.92 28.29 -4.60
N PHE A 18 -5.09 28.08 -3.98
CA PHE A 18 -5.31 26.93 -3.10
C PHE A 18 -5.28 25.60 -3.89
N ILE A 19 -6.01 25.50 -5.00
CA ILE A 19 -6.00 24.32 -5.88
C ILE A 19 -4.59 24.08 -6.39
N PHE A 20 -3.88 25.13 -6.84
CA PHE A 20 -2.50 25.00 -7.30
C PHE A 20 -1.56 24.48 -6.21
N GLY A 21 -1.62 25.05 -5.01
CA GLY A 21 -0.77 24.68 -3.87
C GLY A 21 -1.04 23.26 -3.38
N PHE A 22 -2.30 22.80 -3.44
CA PHE A 22 -2.62 21.42 -3.11
C PHE A 22 -2.11 20.46 -4.19
N ASN A 23 -2.41 20.72 -5.47
CA ASN A 23 -2.02 19.83 -6.56
C ASN A 23 -0.50 19.74 -6.75
N ILE A 24 0.27 20.80 -6.46
CA ILE A 24 1.73 20.74 -6.56
C ILE A 24 2.32 19.76 -5.54
N LEU A 25 1.73 19.66 -4.34
CA LEU A 25 2.15 18.68 -3.34
C LEU A 25 1.90 17.25 -3.85
N PHE A 26 0.70 16.97 -4.37
CA PHE A 26 0.38 15.64 -4.93
C PHE A 26 1.23 15.30 -6.15
N TRP A 27 1.56 16.30 -6.97
CA TRP A 27 2.44 16.13 -8.11
C TRP A 27 3.86 15.74 -7.70
N LEU A 28 4.43 16.43 -6.71
CA LEU A 28 5.77 16.11 -6.18
C LEU A 28 5.78 14.74 -5.47
N LEU A 29 4.74 14.42 -4.70
CA LEU A 29 4.59 13.10 -4.09
C LEU A 29 4.48 12.01 -5.15
N GLY A 30 3.68 12.21 -6.20
CA GLY A 30 3.57 11.28 -7.33
C GLY A 30 4.92 11.05 -8.02
N MET A 31 5.69 12.12 -8.26
CA MET A 31 7.05 12.02 -8.81
C MET A 31 7.98 11.21 -7.89
N ALA A 32 7.91 11.42 -6.58
CA ALA A 32 8.70 10.66 -5.61
C ALA A 32 8.35 9.17 -5.61
N LEU A 33 7.04 8.83 -5.61
CA LEU A 33 6.59 7.43 -5.65
C LEU A 33 7.01 6.72 -6.93
N VAL A 34 6.90 7.38 -8.09
CA VAL A 34 7.39 6.83 -9.36
C VAL A 34 8.92 6.66 -9.33
N GLY A 35 9.66 7.63 -8.78
CA GLY A 35 11.11 7.55 -8.64
C GLY A 35 11.55 6.37 -7.78
N ILE A 36 10.90 6.17 -6.63
CA ILE A 36 11.14 5.02 -5.73
C ILE A 36 10.79 3.71 -6.44
N GLY A 37 9.64 3.66 -7.14
CA GLY A 37 9.21 2.48 -7.89
C GLY A 37 10.18 2.11 -9.01
N LEU A 38 10.66 3.08 -9.79
CA LEU A 38 11.65 2.86 -10.84
C LEU A 38 13.01 2.45 -10.29
N TRP A 39 13.44 3.03 -9.17
CA TRP A 39 14.68 2.63 -8.49
C TRP A 39 14.59 1.18 -8.02
N ALA A 40 13.52 0.82 -7.30
CA ALA A 40 13.29 -0.55 -6.84
C ALA A 40 13.17 -1.54 -8.02
N TRP A 41 12.50 -1.14 -9.10
CA TRP A 41 12.42 -1.96 -10.31
C TRP A 41 13.78 -2.16 -10.98
N SER A 42 14.64 -1.14 -11.00
CA SER A 42 16.00 -1.23 -11.55
C SER A 42 16.87 -2.20 -10.76
N GLU A 43 16.80 -2.17 -9.42
CA GLU A 43 17.53 -3.12 -8.57
C GLU A 43 17.06 -4.56 -8.82
N LYS A 44 15.74 -4.79 -8.94
CA LYS A 44 15.17 -6.09 -9.33
C LYS A 44 15.55 -6.53 -10.75
N GLY A 45 15.65 -5.58 -11.68
CA GLY A 45 15.85 -5.79 -13.12
C GLY A 45 17.28 -6.18 -13.52
N VAL A 46 18.28 -5.96 -12.67
CA VAL A 46 19.66 -6.41 -12.93
C VAL A 46 19.82 -7.92 -12.73
N LEU A 47 18.93 -8.57 -11.94
CA LEU A 47 19.07 -9.98 -11.56
C LEU A 47 18.07 -10.95 -12.23
N SER A 48 16.98 -10.46 -12.84
CA SER A 48 15.86 -11.31 -13.27
C SER A 48 15.36 -11.01 -14.69
N ASN A 49 16.25 -11.10 -15.69
CA ASN A 49 15.79 -11.15 -17.07
C ASN A 49 14.86 -12.37 -17.27
N ILE A 50 13.56 -12.11 -17.37
CA ILE A 50 12.59 -12.82 -18.22
C ILE A 50 11.88 -14.07 -17.64
N SER A 51 12.16 -14.57 -16.43
CA SER A 51 11.54 -15.84 -15.98
C SER A 51 10.23 -15.77 -15.16
N SER A 52 9.77 -14.61 -14.67
CA SER A 52 8.68 -14.61 -13.65
C SER A 52 7.56 -13.58 -13.87
N ILE A 53 7.38 -13.06 -15.09
CA ILE A 53 6.36 -12.04 -15.39
C ILE A 53 4.91 -12.58 -15.25
N THR A 54 4.72 -13.88 -15.02
CA THR A 54 3.38 -14.50 -15.07
C THR A 54 2.96 -15.41 -13.92
N ASP A 55 3.74 -15.63 -12.86
CA ASP A 55 3.37 -16.64 -11.84
C ASP A 55 2.98 -16.12 -10.44
N LEU A 56 3.02 -14.81 -10.20
CA LEU A 56 2.40 -14.19 -9.02
C LEU A 56 1.62 -12.95 -9.47
N GLY A 57 0.34 -13.17 -9.74
CA GLY A 57 -0.58 -12.16 -10.27
C GLY A 57 -0.53 -10.84 -9.49
N GLY A 58 -0.04 -9.78 -10.14
CA GLY A 58 -0.46 -8.40 -9.96
C GLY A 58 -0.18 -7.69 -8.61
N LEU A 59 0.54 -8.30 -7.66
CA LEU A 59 0.73 -7.75 -6.31
C LEU A 59 2.20 -7.53 -5.92
N ASP A 60 3.09 -7.22 -6.88
CA ASP A 60 4.40 -6.69 -6.51
C ASP A 60 4.22 -5.26 -5.96
N PRO A 61 4.65 -4.97 -4.73
CA PRO A 61 4.60 -3.61 -4.18
C PRO A 61 5.17 -2.55 -5.12
N VAL A 62 6.22 -2.88 -5.88
CA VAL A 62 6.87 -1.96 -6.85
C VAL A 62 5.89 -1.49 -7.92
N TRP A 63 5.06 -2.38 -8.47
CA TRP A 63 4.05 -2.02 -9.46
C TRP A 63 2.97 -1.11 -8.88
N LEU A 64 2.57 -1.35 -7.63
CA LEU A 64 1.61 -0.50 -6.92
C LEU A 64 2.14 0.93 -6.77
N PHE A 65 3.40 1.09 -6.31
CA PHE A 65 4.06 2.41 -6.21
C PHE A 65 4.10 3.14 -7.55
N MET A 66 4.43 2.44 -8.64
CA MET A 66 4.48 3.03 -9.98
C MET A 66 3.10 3.47 -10.50
N VAL A 67 2.07 2.63 -10.35
CA VAL A 67 0.71 2.95 -10.82
C VAL A 67 0.10 4.09 -10.01
N VAL A 68 0.14 4.01 -8.69
CA VAL A 68 -0.40 5.06 -7.80
C VAL A 68 0.35 6.37 -8.00
N GLY A 69 1.69 6.32 -8.03
CA GLY A 69 2.52 7.50 -8.27
C GLY A 69 2.27 8.13 -9.65
N GLY A 70 2.11 7.30 -10.69
CA GLY A 70 1.81 7.76 -12.05
C GLY A 70 0.46 8.47 -12.15
N VAL A 71 -0.60 7.90 -11.55
CA VAL A 71 -1.92 8.53 -11.49
C VAL A 71 -1.86 9.86 -10.73
N MET A 72 -1.20 9.89 -9.56
CA MET A 72 -1.00 11.12 -8.79
C MET A 72 -0.24 12.19 -9.58
N PHE A 73 0.82 11.81 -10.29
CA PHE A 73 1.60 12.72 -11.12
C PHE A 73 0.77 13.33 -12.25
N ILE A 74 0.02 12.51 -12.99
CA ILE A 74 -0.81 12.98 -14.11
C ILE A 74 -1.91 13.92 -13.61
N LEU A 75 -2.62 13.54 -12.55
CA LEU A 75 -3.72 14.34 -12.00
C LEU A 75 -3.20 15.62 -11.34
N GLY A 76 -2.11 15.56 -10.59
CA GLY A 76 -1.47 16.74 -10.01
C GLY A 76 -1.00 17.73 -11.08
N PHE A 77 -0.38 17.23 -12.16
CA PHE A 77 0.02 18.06 -13.29
C PHE A 77 -1.18 18.71 -13.99
N ALA A 78 -2.22 17.93 -14.30
CA ALA A 78 -3.44 18.43 -14.92
C ALA A 78 -4.16 19.47 -14.05
N GLY A 79 -4.25 19.24 -12.73
CA GLY A 79 -4.83 20.16 -11.77
C GLY A 79 -4.05 21.48 -11.67
N CYS A 80 -2.72 21.42 -11.58
CA CYS A 80 -1.85 22.60 -11.55
C CYS A 80 -1.95 23.44 -12.83
N ILE A 81 -1.77 22.82 -14.00
CA ILE A 81 -1.81 23.53 -15.29
C ILE A 81 -3.22 24.01 -15.60
N GLY A 82 -4.24 23.19 -15.32
CA GLY A 82 -5.64 23.55 -15.47
C GLY A 82 -6.01 24.80 -14.66
N ALA A 83 -5.58 24.87 -13.40
CA ALA A 83 -5.82 26.03 -12.56
C ALA A 83 -5.04 27.27 -13.01
N LEU A 84 -3.74 27.15 -13.31
CA LEU A 84 -2.89 28.29 -13.69
C LEU A 84 -3.26 28.88 -15.05
N ARG A 85 -3.49 28.01 -16.04
CA ARG A 85 -3.82 28.39 -17.43
C ARG A 85 -5.31 28.61 -17.65
N GLU A 86 -6.14 28.45 -16.62
CA GLU A 86 -7.60 28.55 -16.71
C GLU A 86 -8.15 27.67 -17.85
N ASN A 87 -7.55 26.47 -18.00
CA ASN A 87 -7.90 25.54 -19.06
C ASN A 87 -9.02 24.61 -18.58
N THR A 88 -10.25 24.89 -19.01
CA THR A 88 -11.45 24.14 -18.64
C THR A 88 -11.38 22.67 -19.03
N PHE A 89 -10.71 22.30 -20.12
CA PHE A 89 -10.54 20.91 -20.52
C PHE A 89 -9.71 20.12 -19.50
N LEU A 90 -8.58 20.68 -19.05
CA LEU A 90 -7.73 20.04 -18.04
C LEU A 90 -8.40 19.96 -16.67
N LEU A 91 -9.14 21.00 -16.27
CA LEU A 91 -9.91 21.00 -15.03
C LEU A 91 -11.05 19.97 -15.06
N LYS A 92 -11.77 19.84 -16.19
CA LYS A 92 -12.80 18.81 -16.38
C LYS A 92 -12.19 17.41 -16.36
N PHE A 93 -11.06 17.19 -17.02
CA PHE A 93 -10.30 15.94 -16.96
C PHE A 93 -9.96 15.59 -15.51
N PHE A 94 -9.35 16.52 -14.77
CA PHE A 94 -9.02 16.34 -13.36
C PHE A 94 -10.24 15.96 -12.51
N SER A 95 -11.35 16.69 -12.63
CA SER A 95 -12.58 16.39 -11.87
C SER A 95 -13.17 15.02 -12.21
N VAL A 96 -13.24 14.65 -13.49
CA VAL A 96 -13.83 13.38 -13.91
C VAL A 96 -13.01 12.20 -13.37
N PHE A 97 -11.68 12.26 -13.48
CA PHE A 97 -10.83 11.20 -12.95
C PHE A 97 -10.85 11.11 -11.43
N LEU A 98 -10.91 12.24 -10.70
CA LEU A 98 -11.16 12.20 -9.26
C LEU A 98 -12.49 11.54 -8.92
N GLY A 99 -13.54 11.82 -9.70
CA GLY A 99 -14.85 11.17 -9.53
C GLY A 99 -14.78 9.66 -9.76
N ILE A 100 -14.07 9.22 -10.81
CA ILE A 100 -13.85 7.78 -11.07
C ILE A 100 -13.11 7.13 -9.91
N ILE A 101 -12.03 7.74 -9.42
CA ILE A 101 -11.25 7.23 -8.28
C ILE A 101 -12.11 7.12 -7.03
N PHE A 102 -12.93 8.14 -6.74
CA PHE A 102 -13.86 8.12 -5.61
C PHE A 102 -14.82 6.92 -5.66
N PHE A 103 -15.42 6.65 -6.82
CA PHE A 103 -16.30 5.48 -6.96
C PHE A 103 -15.55 4.15 -6.88
N LEU A 104 -14.32 4.08 -7.39
CA LEU A 104 -13.46 2.90 -7.25
C LEU A 104 -13.07 2.67 -5.79
N GLU A 105 -12.77 3.72 -5.03
CA GLU A 105 -12.44 3.65 -3.60
C GLU A 105 -13.64 3.17 -2.78
N LEU A 106 -14.83 3.73 -3.03
CA LEU A 106 -16.08 3.29 -2.40
C LEU A 106 -16.36 1.82 -2.71
N THR A 107 -16.23 1.43 -3.99
CA THR A 107 -16.46 0.04 -4.42
C THR A 107 -15.46 -0.90 -3.77
N THR A 108 -14.17 -0.54 -3.74
CA THR A 108 -13.11 -1.32 -3.11
C THR A 108 -13.36 -1.47 -1.61
N GLY A 109 -13.75 -0.41 -0.91
CA GLY A 109 -14.07 -0.46 0.52
C GLY A 109 -15.26 -1.38 0.82
N VAL A 110 -16.32 -1.31 0.01
CA VAL A 110 -17.48 -2.21 0.15
C VAL A 110 -17.10 -3.66 -0.14
N LEU A 111 -16.38 -3.91 -1.24
CA LEU A 111 -15.93 -5.26 -1.60
C LEU A 111 -14.98 -5.84 -0.55
N ALA A 112 -14.09 -5.03 0.02
CA ALA A 112 -13.17 -5.47 1.08
C ALA A 112 -13.92 -5.93 2.33
N PHE A 113 -15.01 -5.25 2.68
CA PHE A 113 -15.86 -5.65 3.81
C PHE A 113 -16.68 -6.90 3.50
N VAL A 114 -17.29 -6.98 2.31
CA VAL A 114 -18.16 -8.10 1.90
C VAL A 114 -17.36 -9.39 1.70
N PHE A 115 -16.17 -9.30 1.10
CA PHE A 115 -15.33 -10.44 0.74
C PHE A 115 -14.14 -10.63 1.68
N LYS A 116 -14.28 -10.26 2.96
CA LYS A 116 -13.21 -10.35 3.96
C LYS A 116 -12.57 -11.75 4.06
N ASP A 117 -13.38 -12.81 3.98
CA ASP A 117 -12.91 -14.19 4.12
C ASP A 117 -12.09 -14.61 2.88
N TRP A 118 -12.53 -14.18 1.70
CA TRP A 118 -11.77 -14.38 0.47
C TRP A 118 -10.44 -13.61 0.49
N ILE A 119 -10.42 -12.37 1.01
CA ILE A 119 -9.18 -11.60 1.18
C ILE A 119 -8.22 -12.31 2.14
N LYS A 120 -8.75 -12.89 3.23
CA LYS A 120 -7.95 -13.69 4.16
C LYS A 120 -7.32 -14.89 3.48
N ASP A 121 -8.06 -15.60 2.64
CA ASP A 121 -7.54 -16.72 1.86
C ASP A 121 -6.47 -16.28 0.85
N GLN A 122 -6.68 -15.13 0.17
CA GLN A 122 -5.67 -14.56 -0.73
C GLN A 122 -4.40 -14.15 0.03
N LEU A 123 -4.54 -13.55 1.22
CA LEU A 123 -3.40 -13.19 2.05
C LEU A 123 -2.62 -14.44 2.50
N ASN A 124 -3.32 -15.51 2.87
CA ASN A 124 -2.70 -16.78 3.19
C ASN A 124 -1.92 -17.37 2.00
N LEU A 125 -2.53 -17.40 0.81
CA LEU A 125 -1.85 -17.86 -0.40
C LEU A 125 -0.63 -17.00 -0.73
N PHE A 126 -0.76 -15.68 -0.61
CA PHE A 126 0.33 -14.74 -0.82
C PHE A 126 1.50 -15.02 0.13
N ILE A 127 1.27 -15.07 1.44
CA ILE A 127 2.34 -15.34 2.42
C ILE A 127 2.96 -16.71 2.20
N ASN A 128 2.15 -17.75 1.93
CA ASN A 128 2.65 -19.10 1.70
C ASN A 128 3.52 -19.23 0.43
N ASN A 129 3.13 -18.56 -0.66
CA ASN A 129 3.95 -18.52 -1.87
C ASN A 129 5.28 -17.80 -1.62
N ASN A 130 5.23 -16.72 -0.86
CA ASN A 130 6.41 -15.97 -0.46
C ASN A 130 7.32 -16.78 0.50
N ILE A 131 6.75 -17.57 1.42
CA ILE A 131 7.51 -18.50 2.27
C ILE A 131 8.24 -19.55 1.42
N ARG A 132 7.61 -20.08 0.36
CA ARG A 132 8.27 -21.03 -0.56
C ARG A 132 9.53 -20.43 -1.20
N ALA A 133 9.44 -19.18 -1.62
CA ALA A 133 10.54 -18.45 -2.28
C ALA A 133 11.46 -17.67 -1.31
N TYR A 134 11.32 -17.85 0.01
CA TYR A 134 11.99 -17.03 1.03
C TYR A 134 13.52 -16.95 0.90
N ARG A 135 14.19 -18.01 0.42
CA ARG A 135 15.65 -18.03 0.21
C ARG A 135 16.08 -17.68 -1.22
N ASP A 136 15.13 -17.51 -2.13
CA ASP A 136 15.41 -17.29 -3.55
C ASP A 136 15.58 -15.79 -3.88
N ASP A 137 15.01 -14.90 -3.05
CA ASP A 137 15.05 -13.44 -3.21
C ASP A 137 15.30 -12.75 -1.87
N ILE A 138 16.37 -11.93 -1.81
CA ILE A 138 16.78 -11.22 -0.59
C ILE A 138 15.80 -10.12 -0.19
N ASP A 139 15.13 -9.48 -1.15
CA ASP A 139 14.13 -8.45 -0.88
C ASP A 139 12.90 -9.09 -0.26
N LEU A 140 12.51 -10.26 -0.79
CA LEU A 140 11.44 -11.04 -0.24
C LEU A 140 11.76 -11.54 1.18
N GLN A 141 13.00 -11.98 1.39
CA GLN A 141 13.49 -12.40 2.69
C GLN A 141 13.35 -11.25 3.70
N ASN A 142 13.87 -10.06 3.36
CA ASN A 142 13.78 -8.87 4.21
C ASN A 142 12.34 -8.44 4.49
N LEU A 143 11.44 -8.57 3.52
CA LEU A 143 10.02 -8.24 3.69
C LEU A 143 9.34 -9.20 4.68
N ILE A 144 9.57 -10.51 4.55
CA ILE A 144 9.03 -11.52 5.47
C ILE A 144 9.61 -11.30 6.86
N ASP A 145 10.92 -11.09 6.96
CA ASP A 145 11.61 -10.87 8.23
C ASP A 145 11.07 -9.63 8.95
N PHE A 146 10.93 -8.51 8.24
CA PHE A 146 10.33 -7.29 8.77
C PHE A 146 8.89 -7.51 9.22
N THR A 147 8.10 -8.25 8.43
CA THR A 147 6.70 -8.53 8.76
C THR A 147 6.61 -9.36 10.04
N GLN A 148 7.41 -10.40 10.17
CA GLN A 148 7.43 -11.29 11.33
C GLN A 148 7.89 -10.58 12.60
N GLU A 149 8.93 -9.75 12.50
CA GLU A 149 9.41 -8.96 13.64
C GLU A 149 8.40 -7.87 14.04
N TYR A 150 7.86 -7.12 13.08
CA TYR A 150 6.94 -6.01 13.37
C TYR A 150 5.62 -6.48 13.98
N TRP A 151 5.09 -7.61 13.50
CA TRP A 151 3.79 -8.14 13.92
C TRP A 151 3.89 -9.21 15.01
N GLU A 152 5.10 -9.51 15.47
CA GLU A 152 5.38 -10.57 16.45
C GLU A 152 4.64 -11.87 16.07
N CYS A 153 4.93 -12.35 14.87
CA CYS A 153 4.26 -13.49 14.25
C CYS A 153 5.25 -14.40 13.54
N CYS A 154 4.82 -15.63 13.25
CA CYS A 154 5.61 -16.59 12.49
C CYS A 154 4.72 -17.37 11.52
N GLY A 155 5.09 -17.36 10.24
CA GLY A 155 4.30 -17.97 9.16
C GLY A 155 2.99 -17.23 8.87
N ALA A 156 2.12 -17.82 8.04
CA ALA A 156 0.84 -17.22 7.66
C ALA A 156 -0.19 -17.39 8.79
N PHE A 157 -0.46 -18.62 9.20
CA PHE A 157 -1.31 -19.00 10.32
C PHE A 157 -0.53 -19.57 11.51
N GLY A 158 0.71 -20.00 11.30
CA GLY A 158 1.61 -20.38 12.39
C GLY A 158 2.98 -20.84 11.90
N ALA A 159 3.84 -21.22 12.84
CA ALA A 159 5.20 -21.68 12.55
C ALA A 159 5.23 -22.89 11.60
N ASP A 160 4.16 -23.67 11.51
CA ASP A 160 4.09 -24.85 10.66
C ASP A 160 4.07 -24.58 9.16
N ASP A 161 3.69 -23.37 8.75
CA ASP A 161 3.69 -22.96 7.35
C ASP A 161 5.09 -23.00 6.74
N TRP A 162 6.13 -22.94 7.57
CA TRP A 162 7.53 -23.12 7.16
C TRP A 162 7.83 -24.52 6.59
N ASN A 163 6.93 -25.50 6.74
CA ASN A 163 7.03 -26.77 6.00
C ASN A 163 6.93 -26.61 4.48
N LEU A 164 6.34 -25.50 4.01
CA LEU A 164 6.25 -25.22 2.58
C LEU A 164 7.61 -24.85 1.96
N ASN A 165 8.57 -24.39 2.77
CA ASN A 165 9.89 -24.03 2.30
C ASN A 165 10.83 -25.25 2.30
N ILE A 166 11.60 -25.43 1.22
CA ILE A 166 12.51 -26.56 1.04
C ILE A 166 13.62 -26.65 2.11
N TYR A 167 14.06 -25.52 2.68
CA TYR A 167 15.12 -25.46 3.67
C TYR A 167 14.61 -25.72 5.10
N PHE A 168 13.36 -25.38 5.40
CA PHE A 168 12.78 -25.49 6.75
C PHE A 168 11.88 -26.71 6.95
N ASN A 169 11.48 -27.40 5.87
CA ASN A 169 10.62 -28.58 5.93
C ASN A 169 11.18 -29.67 6.87
N CYS A 170 10.32 -30.15 7.77
CA CYS A 170 10.60 -31.16 8.79
C CYS A 170 10.81 -32.61 8.32
N THR A 171 10.83 -32.88 7.01
CA THR A 171 11.00 -34.25 6.49
C THR A 171 12.35 -34.83 6.90
N ASP A 172 12.39 -36.08 7.38
CA ASP A 172 13.61 -36.74 7.88
C ASP A 172 14.78 -36.74 6.87
N GLY A 173 14.46 -36.83 5.58
CA GLY A 173 15.42 -36.79 4.47
C GLY A 173 15.90 -35.40 4.08
N ASN A 174 15.45 -34.33 4.73
CA ASN A 174 15.91 -32.97 4.43
C ASN A 174 17.36 -32.78 4.92
N PRO A 175 18.33 -32.49 4.03
CA PRO A 175 19.73 -32.29 4.41
C PRO A 175 19.99 -30.89 5.02
N SER A 176 19.02 -29.98 4.96
CA SER A 176 19.16 -28.62 5.48
C SER A 176 19.41 -28.60 6.98
N ARG A 177 20.34 -27.74 7.43
CA ARG A 177 20.60 -27.51 8.85
C ARG A 177 19.43 -26.77 9.53
N GLU A 178 18.64 -26.04 8.75
CA GLU A 178 17.48 -25.27 9.20
C GLU A 178 16.18 -26.09 9.20
N LYS A 179 16.25 -27.40 8.92
CA LYS A 179 15.09 -28.28 8.95
C LYS A 179 14.40 -28.24 10.31
N CYS A 180 13.07 -28.37 10.32
CA CYS A 180 12.27 -28.21 11.54
C CYS A 180 12.52 -26.89 12.28
N GLY A 181 13.02 -25.89 11.58
CA GLY A 181 13.22 -24.57 12.13
C GLY A 181 12.25 -23.55 11.57
N VAL A 182 12.50 -22.30 11.99
CA VAL A 182 11.91 -21.08 11.46
C VAL A 182 13.02 -20.03 11.33
N PRO A 183 12.84 -18.97 10.52
CA PRO A 183 13.82 -17.89 10.47
C PRO A 183 13.97 -17.17 11.81
N PHE A 184 15.10 -16.47 11.94
CA PHE A 184 15.41 -15.69 13.14
C PHE A 184 14.39 -14.57 13.42
N SER A 185 13.68 -14.08 12.41
CA SER A 185 12.64 -13.05 12.54
C SER A 185 11.39 -13.55 13.29
N CYS A 186 11.21 -14.86 13.43
CA CYS A 186 10.20 -15.45 14.30
C CYS A 186 10.61 -15.48 15.78
N CYS A 187 11.87 -15.20 16.12
CA CYS A 187 12.39 -15.31 17.49
C CYS A 187 11.77 -14.26 18.42
N THR A 188 11.50 -14.67 19.66
CA THR A 188 11.15 -13.73 20.73
C THR A 188 12.41 -13.04 21.27
N LYS A 189 12.27 -11.78 21.71
CA LYS A 189 13.32 -11.05 22.43
C LYS A 189 13.29 -11.47 23.90
N ASP A 190 14.42 -11.88 24.46
CA ASP A 190 14.53 -12.17 25.89
C ASP A 190 14.48 -10.84 26.67
N PRO A 191 13.59 -10.65 27.65
CA PRO A 191 13.54 -9.43 28.45
C PRO A 191 14.82 -9.15 29.26
N ALA A 192 15.65 -10.17 29.51
CA ALA A 192 16.88 -10.06 30.28
C ALA A 192 18.13 -9.80 29.41
N GLU A 193 18.05 -10.02 28.10
CA GLU A 193 19.16 -9.83 27.16
C GLU A 193 18.75 -8.92 25.99
N ASP A 194 19.47 -7.81 25.78
CA ASP A 194 19.21 -6.87 24.68
C ASP A 194 19.52 -7.44 23.27
N VAL A 195 19.99 -8.68 23.17
CA VAL A 195 20.42 -9.30 21.90
C VAL A 195 19.50 -10.47 21.57
N ILE A 196 18.91 -10.43 20.36
CA ILE A 196 18.12 -11.56 19.85
C ILE A 196 19.05 -12.76 19.60
N ASN A 197 18.69 -13.92 20.15
CA ASN A 197 19.33 -15.17 19.80
C ASN A 197 18.91 -15.57 18.37
N THR A 198 19.76 -15.27 17.39
CA THR A 198 19.52 -15.61 15.98
C THR A 198 19.48 -17.12 15.70
N GLN A 199 19.88 -17.95 16.68
CA GLN A 199 19.80 -19.40 16.61
C GLN A 199 18.54 -19.97 17.27
N CYS A 200 17.61 -19.14 17.79
CA CYS A 200 16.42 -19.64 18.50
C CYS A 200 15.56 -20.55 17.61
N GLY A 201 15.55 -20.30 16.30
CA GLY A 201 14.66 -20.96 15.35
C GLY A 201 15.12 -22.36 14.97
N TYR A 202 16.32 -22.80 15.32
CA TYR A 202 16.83 -24.12 14.94
C TYR A 202 16.14 -25.24 15.72
N ASP A 203 15.67 -26.27 15.00
CA ASP A 203 15.03 -27.48 15.54
C ASP A 203 13.82 -27.18 16.47
N ILE A 204 13.33 -25.94 16.51
CA ILE A 204 12.30 -25.50 17.45
C ILE A 204 10.95 -26.19 17.20
N ARG A 205 10.64 -26.50 15.95
CA ARG A 205 9.40 -27.18 15.57
C ARG A 205 9.45 -28.69 15.81
N ALA A 206 10.62 -29.24 16.17
CA ALA A 206 10.73 -30.61 16.68
C ALA A 206 10.41 -30.71 18.18
N LYS A 207 10.37 -29.57 18.88
CA LYS A 207 9.99 -29.50 20.30
C LYS A 207 8.47 -29.41 20.48
N PRO A 208 7.92 -29.81 21.65
CA PRO A 208 6.50 -29.66 21.92
C PRO A 208 6.07 -28.19 21.92
N ASP A 209 4.84 -27.90 21.47
CA ASP A 209 4.26 -26.55 21.34
C ASP A 209 4.34 -25.70 22.61
N SER A 210 4.36 -26.34 23.79
CA SER A 210 4.50 -25.65 25.07
C SER A 210 5.85 -24.96 25.20
N GLU A 211 6.93 -25.59 24.71
CA GLU A 211 8.28 -25.03 24.75
C GLU A 211 8.50 -24.02 23.62
N GLN A 212 7.83 -24.18 22.47
CA GLN A 212 7.99 -23.26 21.34
C GLN A 212 7.62 -21.82 21.70
N LYS A 213 6.59 -21.63 22.53
CA LYS A 213 6.09 -20.31 22.94
C LYS A 213 7.11 -19.46 23.69
N ASP A 214 8.09 -20.08 24.31
CA ASP A 214 9.12 -19.38 25.09
C ASP A 214 10.22 -18.81 24.17
N TYR A 215 10.38 -19.34 22.96
CA TYR A 215 11.46 -18.99 22.04
C TYR A 215 11.01 -18.32 20.73
N ILE A 216 9.78 -18.57 20.29
CA ILE A 216 9.26 -18.04 19.02
C ILE A 216 7.84 -17.50 19.13
N ASN A 217 7.53 -16.57 18.25
CA ASN A 217 6.19 -16.02 18.06
C ASN A 217 5.29 -17.04 17.34
N VAL A 218 4.60 -17.91 18.09
CA VAL A 218 3.78 -18.99 17.51
C VAL A 218 2.52 -18.54 16.75
N LYS A 219 2.13 -17.26 16.86
CA LYS A 219 0.94 -16.72 16.20
C LYS A 219 1.23 -16.47 14.71
N GLY A 220 0.30 -16.84 13.83
CA GLY A 220 0.40 -16.48 12.41
C GLY A 220 0.27 -14.99 12.13
N CYS A 221 0.88 -14.52 11.04
CA CYS A 221 0.80 -13.13 10.62
C CYS A 221 -0.58 -12.73 10.09
N VAL A 222 -1.33 -13.64 9.46
CA VAL A 222 -2.71 -13.38 8.99
C VAL A 222 -3.66 -13.03 10.15
N PRO A 223 -3.77 -13.84 11.22
CA PRO A 223 -4.64 -13.49 12.35
C PRO A 223 -4.13 -12.28 13.14
N GLN A 224 -2.81 -12.04 13.19
CA GLN A 224 -2.28 -10.82 13.79
C GLN A 224 -2.66 -9.58 12.99
N PHE A 225 -2.56 -9.63 11.67
CA PHE A 225 -3.05 -8.59 10.76
C PHE A 225 -4.55 -8.30 10.95
N GLU A 226 -5.36 -9.35 11.02
CA GLU A 226 -6.79 -9.24 11.29
C GLU A 226 -7.05 -8.54 12.63
N LYS A 227 -6.32 -8.92 13.68
CA LYS A 227 -6.45 -8.33 15.02
C LYS A 227 -6.09 -6.83 15.01
N TRP A 228 -4.96 -6.44 14.42
CA TRP A 228 -4.60 -5.03 14.34
C TRP A 228 -5.61 -4.23 13.53
N LEU A 229 -6.15 -4.79 12.45
CA LEU A 229 -7.16 -4.11 11.66
C LEU A 229 -8.43 -3.87 12.48
N GLN A 230 -8.83 -4.83 13.32
CA GLN A 230 -9.94 -4.67 14.26
C GLN A 230 -9.63 -3.62 15.33
N ASP A 231 -8.44 -3.66 15.92
CA ASP A 231 -8.00 -2.72 16.96
C ASP A 231 -7.86 -1.28 16.43
N ASN A 232 -7.50 -1.12 15.14
CA ASN A 232 -7.27 0.17 14.48
C ASN A 232 -8.36 0.55 13.48
N LEU A 233 -9.52 -0.12 13.50
CA LEU A 233 -10.58 0.09 12.51
C LEU A 233 -11.02 1.55 12.41
N THR A 234 -11.12 2.25 13.55
CA THR A 234 -11.48 3.68 13.60
C THR A 234 -10.46 4.55 12.86
N LEU A 235 -9.16 4.26 13.01
CA LEU A 235 -8.09 5.00 12.34
C LEU A 235 -8.13 4.74 10.83
N VAL A 236 -8.24 3.48 10.42
CA VAL A 236 -8.30 3.10 9.01
C VAL A 236 -9.53 3.70 8.34
N ALA A 237 -10.71 3.57 8.95
CA ALA A 237 -11.94 4.19 8.46
C ALA A 237 -11.81 5.72 8.37
N GLY A 238 -11.17 6.35 9.36
CA GLY A 238 -10.88 7.78 9.34
C GLY A 238 -10.02 8.21 8.15
N ILE A 239 -9.00 7.43 7.78
CA ILE A 239 -8.17 7.68 6.60
C ILE A 239 -9.02 7.61 5.32
N PHE A 240 -9.81 6.55 5.12
CA PHE A 240 -10.68 6.40 3.95
C PHE A 240 -11.69 7.55 3.83
N ILE A 241 -12.34 7.94 4.94
CA ILE A 241 -13.27 9.08 4.94
C ILE A 241 -12.53 10.38 4.62
N GLY A 242 -11.33 10.58 5.16
CA GLY A 242 -10.50 11.76 4.89
C GLY A 242 -10.12 11.88 3.42
N VAL A 243 -9.69 10.79 2.79
CA VAL A 243 -9.37 10.72 1.36
C VAL A 243 -10.61 11.01 0.51
N ALA A 244 -11.75 10.38 0.84
CA ALA A 244 -13.02 10.60 0.16
C ALA A 244 -13.48 12.07 0.23
N LEU A 245 -13.42 12.70 1.39
CA LEU A 245 -13.77 14.12 1.56
C LEU A 245 -12.84 15.05 0.78
N LEU A 246 -11.55 14.72 0.75
CA LEU A 246 -10.53 15.48 0.03
C LEU A 246 -10.73 15.40 -1.48
N GLN A 247 -11.13 14.23 -2.01
CA GLN A 247 -11.53 14.08 -3.41
C GLN A 247 -12.78 14.90 -3.74
N ILE A 248 -13.84 14.80 -2.93
CA ILE A 248 -15.08 15.59 -3.11
C ILE A 248 -14.76 17.08 -3.12
N PHE A 249 -13.95 17.53 -2.17
CA PHE A 249 -13.54 18.92 -2.09
C PHE A 249 -12.76 19.37 -3.33
N GLY A 250 -11.82 18.54 -3.81
CA GLY A 250 -11.09 18.79 -5.06
C GLY A 250 -12.00 18.88 -6.28
N ILE A 251 -13.03 18.02 -6.38
CA ILE A 251 -14.04 18.06 -7.44
C ILE A 251 -14.85 19.36 -7.37
N CYS A 252 -15.39 19.71 -6.19
CA CYS A 252 -16.17 20.94 -6.02
C CYS A 252 -15.36 22.19 -6.40
N LEU A 253 -14.11 22.28 -5.94
CA LEU A 253 -13.24 23.40 -6.26
C LEU A 253 -12.94 23.50 -7.77
N ALA A 254 -12.66 22.37 -8.42
CA ALA A 254 -12.40 22.34 -9.86
C ALA A 254 -13.65 22.70 -10.69
N GLN A 255 -14.84 22.22 -10.30
CA GLN A 255 -16.10 22.56 -10.97
C GLN A 255 -16.50 24.02 -10.77
N ASN A 256 -16.29 24.56 -9.56
CA ASN A 256 -16.49 25.99 -9.30
C ASN A 256 -15.56 26.84 -10.18
N LEU A 257 -14.27 26.48 -10.26
CA LEU A 257 -13.31 27.19 -11.10
C LEU A 257 -13.68 27.10 -12.59
N VAL A 258 -14.14 25.94 -13.07
CA VAL A 258 -14.64 25.80 -14.45
C VAL A 258 -15.84 26.71 -14.70
N SER A 259 -16.79 26.75 -13.76
CA SER A 259 -17.99 27.60 -13.86
C SER A 259 -17.64 29.08 -13.89
N ASP A 260 -16.68 29.51 -13.06
CA ASP A 260 -16.17 30.89 -13.05
C ASP A 260 -15.53 31.25 -14.40
N ILE A 261 -14.68 30.37 -14.96
CA ILE A 261 -14.02 30.59 -16.25
C ILE A 261 -15.05 30.69 -17.39
N GLU A 262 -16.03 29.78 -17.44
CA GLU A 262 -17.09 29.79 -18.46
C GLU A 262 -17.97 31.05 -18.34
N ALA A 263 -18.25 31.51 -17.11
CA ALA A 263 -19.03 32.71 -16.87
C ALA A 263 -18.27 33.99 -17.26
N VAL A 264 -16.96 34.04 -17.05
CA VAL A 264 -16.10 35.11 -17.59
C VAL A 264 -16.13 35.09 -19.11
N GLN A 265 -15.90 33.94 -19.74
CA GLN A 265 -15.89 33.81 -21.20
C GLN A 265 -17.22 34.22 -21.84
N ALA A 266 -18.36 33.92 -21.22
CA ALA A 266 -19.68 34.31 -21.70
C ALA A 266 -19.99 35.82 -21.56
N SER A 267 -19.19 36.55 -20.79
CA SER A 267 -19.34 38.00 -20.61
C SER A 267 -18.58 38.85 -21.64
N TRP A 268 -17.78 38.22 -22.50
CA TRP A 268 -17.05 38.84 -23.62
C TRP A 268 -17.75 38.55 -24.95
#